data_AF-A0A9X4IQC5-F1
#
_entry.id   AF-A0A9X4IQC5-F1
#
_cell.length_a   1.000
_cell.length_b   1.000
_cell.length_c   1.000
_cell.angle_alpha   90.00
_cell.angle_beta   90.00
_cell.angle_gamma   90.00
#
_symmetry.space_group_name_H-M   'P 1'
#
loop_
_entity.id
_entity.type
_entity.pdbx_description
1 polymer ?
#
loop_
_entity_poly.entity_id
_entity_poly.type
_entity_poly.pdbx_seq_one_letter_code
_entity_poly.pdbx_strand_id
1 'polypeptide(L)'
;MGLKEKRFTKTFQEEKYPALKQQINDAAGFDVTIDVEWETMFEDKFLHLYDDSYPKIYFQPLIDAFSTITTDDMGKEALAESLKKVVITNKDDHHNPTHAYTFEEGVLQVNHSPILNADKVQDRTDALVDLLENNL
;
A
#
# COMPACT_ATOMS: atom_id res chain seq x y z
N MET A 1 -20.15 3.82 -0.06
CA MET A 1 -20.12 3.09 -1.35
C MET A 1 -21.52 2.74 -1.87
N GLY A 2 -21.79 2.95 -3.16
CA GLY A 2 -22.98 2.46 -3.86
C GLY A 2 -22.80 1.05 -4.44
N LEU A 3 -23.76 0.59 -5.26
CA LEU A 3 -23.74 -0.79 -5.80
C LEU A 3 -22.62 -1.04 -6.81
N LYS A 4 -22.26 -0.04 -7.62
CA LYS A 4 -21.20 -0.18 -8.63
C LYS A 4 -19.84 -0.30 -7.95
N GLU A 5 -19.60 0.52 -6.94
CA GLU A 5 -18.39 0.52 -6.11
C GLU A 5 -18.26 -0.82 -5.39
N LYS A 6 -19.33 -1.30 -4.74
CA LYS A 6 -19.32 -2.62 -4.07
C LYS A 6 -19.00 -3.77 -5.03
N ARG A 7 -19.52 -3.74 -6.26
CA ARG A 7 -19.22 -4.76 -7.29
C ARG A 7 -17.76 -4.70 -7.72
N PHE A 8 -17.23 -3.51 -7.94
CA PHE A 8 -15.82 -3.31 -8.26
C PHE A 8 -14.93 -3.81 -7.11
N THR A 9 -15.16 -3.38 -5.87
CA THR A 9 -14.39 -3.83 -4.70
C THR A 9 -14.34 -5.33 -4.62
N LYS A 10 -15.50 -6.00 -4.74
CA LYS A 10 -15.57 -7.46 -4.69
C LYS A 10 -14.75 -8.11 -5.80
N THR A 11 -14.88 -7.62 -7.03
CA THR A 11 -14.12 -8.13 -8.19
C THR A 11 -12.62 -7.95 -7.97
N PHE A 12 -12.19 -6.76 -7.52
CA PHE A 12 -10.78 -6.49 -7.24
C PHE A 12 -10.24 -7.37 -6.11
N GLN A 13 -11.01 -7.58 -5.05
CA GLN A 13 -10.68 -8.46 -3.92
C GLN A 13 -10.53 -9.92 -4.33
N GLU A 14 -11.34 -10.40 -5.28
CA GLU A 14 -11.33 -11.79 -5.73
C GLU A 14 -10.27 -12.03 -6.82
N GLU A 15 -10.06 -11.08 -7.73
CA GLU A 15 -9.25 -11.30 -8.94
C GLU A 15 -7.84 -10.71 -8.87
N LYS A 16 -7.64 -9.57 -8.18
CA LYS A 16 -6.35 -8.85 -8.19
C LYS A 16 -5.64 -8.83 -6.85
N TYR A 17 -6.37 -8.55 -5.78
CA TYR A 17 -5.81 -8.41 -4.44
C TYR A 17 -4.99 -9.63 -3.97
N PRO A 18 -5.40 -10.90 -4.22
CA PRO A 18 -4.63 -12.05 -3.74
C PRO A 18 -3.22 -12.11 -4.35
N ALA A 19 -3.09 -11.78 -5.65
CA ALA A 19 -1.80 -11.74 -6.33
C ALA A 19 -0.92 -10.59 -5.84
N LEU A 20 -1.50 -9.42 -5.55
CA LEU A 20 -0.77 -8.28 -4.97
C LEU A 20 -0.31 -8.59 -3.54
N LYS A 21 -1.18 -9.21 -2.74
CA LYS A 21 -0.87 -9.65 -1.38
C LYS A 21 0.28 -10.65 -1.36
N GLN A 22 0.28 -11.61 -2.28
CA GLN A 22 1.36 -12.58 -2.40
C GLN A 22 2.68 -11.91 -2.76
N GLN A 23 2.69 -10.98 -3.72
CA GLN A 23 3.89 -10.22 -4.07
C GLN A 23 4.45 -9.41 -2.89
N ILE A 24 3.58 -8.83 -2.05
CA ILE A 24 4.00 -8.15 -0.81
C ILE A 24 4.64 -9.14 0.16
N ASN A 25 4.03 -10.33 0.34
CA ASN A 25 4.59 -11.36 1.23
C ASN A 25 5.93 -11.88 0.72
N ASP A 26 6.07 -12.07 -0.59
CA ASP A 26 7.32 -12.52 -1.20
C ASP A 26 8.42 -11.46 -1.02
N ALA A 27 8.08 -10.18 -1.22
CA ALA A 27 9.00 -9.06 -1.02
C ALA A 27 9.42 -8.89 0.44
N ALA A 28 8.48 -9.02 1.39
CA ALA A 28 8.79 -8.94 2.82
C ALA A 28 9.51 -10.22 3.33
N GLY A 29 9.29 -11.35 2.68
CA GLY A 29 9.78 -12.66 3.09
C GLY A 29 9.03 -13.26 4.30
N PHE A 30 7.86 -12.74 4.64
CA PHE A 30 6.93 -13.24 5.67
C PHE A 30 5.48 -12.83 5.34
N ASP A 31 4.49 -13.37 6.07
CA ASP A 31 3.09 -13.01 5.87
C ASP A 31 2.77 -11.66 6.52
N VAL A 32 2.65 -10.62 5.70
CA VAL A 32 2.34 -9.25 6.17
C VAL A 32 0.86 -9.13 6.47
N THR A 33 0.45 -8.70 7.66
CA THR A 33 -0.99 -8.41 7.88
C THR A 33 -1.37 -7.12 7.16
N ILE A 34 -2.40 -7.14 6.29
CA ILE A 34 -2.88 -5.96 5.56
C ILE A 34 -4.37 -5.74 5.80
N ASP A 35 -4.69 -4.61 6.41
CA ASP A 35 -6.05 -4.11 6.63
C ASP A 35 -6.34 -3.03 5.57
N VAL A 36 -7.30 -3.28 4.67
CA VAL A 36 -7.69 -2.29 3.65
C VAL A 36 -9.08 -1.73 3.96
N GLU A 37 -9.15 -0.43 4.19
CA GLU A 37 -10.40 0.30 4.41
C GLU A 37 -11.08 0.64 3.07
N TRP A 38 -11.55 -0.38 2.35
CA TRP A 38 -12.12 -0.23 1.00
C TRP A 38 -13.21 0.84 0.87
N GLU A 39 -13.93 1.14 1.95
CA GLU A 39 -15.00 2.15 1.93
C GLU A 39 -14.49 3.58 1.74
N THR A 40 -13.22 3.85 2.08
CA THR A 40 -12.60 5.18 1.99
C THR A 40 -11.93 5.42 0.63
N MET A 41 -11.69 4.36 -0.14
CA MET A 41 -10.90 4.41 -1.38
C MET A 41 -11.67 4.89 -2.63
N PHE A 42 -12.93 5.32 -2.48
CA PHE A 42 -13.78 5.72 -3.60
C PHE A 42 -14.01 7.23 -3.65
N GLU A 43 -13.54 7.84 -4.72
CA GLU A 43 -13.97 9.15 -5.18
C GLU A 43 -14.98 9.04 -6.33
N ASP A 44 -15.86 10.04 -6.42
CA ASP A 44 -16.88 10.10 -7.47
C ASP A 44 -16.25 10.23 -8.86
N LYS A 45 -16.79 9.49 -9.82
CA LYS A 45 -16.47 9.53 -11.27
C LYS A 45 -15.19 8.83 -11.73
N PHE A 46 -14.39 8.25 -10.84
CA PHE A 46 -13.10 7.63 -11.22
C PHE A 46 -13.05 6.09 -11.18
N LEU A 47 -14.20 5.42 -11.05
CA LEU A 47 -14.29 3.95 -10.98
C LEU A 47 -13.52 3.21 -12.09
N HIS A 48 -13.48 3.79 -13.29
CA HIS A 48 -12.82 3.21 -14.46
C HIS A 48 -11.28 3.27 -14.40
N LEU A 49 -10.70 4.03 -13.47
CA LEU A 49 -9.26 4.17 -13.29
C LEU A 49 -8.70 3.26 -12.19
N TYR A 50 -9.50 2.88 -11.20
CA TYR A 50 -9.04 2.15 -10.02
C TYR A 50 -8.39 0.81 -10.31
N ASP A 51 -8.79 0.17 -11.41
CA ASP A 51 -8.20 -1.09 -11.84
C ASP A 51 -6.70 -0.97 -12.15
N ASP A 52 -6.26 0.21 -12.60
CA ASP A 52 -4.87 0.57 -12.87
C ASP A 52 -4.23 1.36 -11.71
N SER A 53 -4.97 2.31 -11.11
CA SER A 53 -4.40 3.21 -10.11
C SER A 53 -4.22 2.56 -8.74
N TYR A 54 -5.11 1.65 -8.31
CA TYR A 54 -4.98 1.00 -7.00
C TYR A 54 -3.68 0.21 -6.87
N PRO A 55 -3.32 -0.70 -7.82
CA PRO A 55 -2.02 -1.36 -7.81
C PRO A 55 -0.86 -0.38 -7.69
N LYS A 56 -0.82 0.64 -8.55
CA LYS A 56 0.29 1.61 -8.62
C LYS A 56 0.42 2.50 -7.37
N ILE A 57 -0.68 2.83 -6.71
CA ILE A 57 -0.68 3.77 -5.59
C ILE A 57 -0.44 3.04 -4.26
N TYR A 58 -1.12 1.91 -4.04
CA TYR A 58 -1.19 1.30 -2.72
C TYR A 58 -0.34 0.04 -2.57
N PHE A 59 -0.07 -0.68 -3.66
CA PHE A 59 0.52 -2.02 -3.56
C PHE A 59 1.93 -2.08 -4.16
N GLN A 60 2.13 -1.56 -5.37
CA GLN A 60 3.43 -1.56 -6.04
C GLN A 60 4.52 -0.86 -5.22
N PRO A 61 4.29 0.33 -4.63
CA PRO A 61 5.30 0.97 -3.79
C PRO A 61 5.67 0.15 -2.54
N LEU A 62 4.72 -0.60 -1.98
CA LEU A 62 5.01 -1.49 -0.84
C LEU A 62 5.87 -2.68 -1.28
N ILE A 63 5.55 -3.29 -2.43
CA ILE A 63 6.32 -4.40 -3.00
C ILE A 63 7.76 -3.95 -3.26
N ASP A 64 7.94 -2.81 -3.91
CA ASP A 64 9.26 -2.30 -4.27
C ASP A 64 10.07 -1.85 -3.04
N ALA A 65 9.42 -1.19 -2.08
CA ALA A 65 10.08 -0.76 -0.85
C ALA A 65 10.50 -1.96 0.02
N PHE A 66 9.62 -2.94 0.21
CA PHE A 66 9.96 -4.14 0.98
C PHE A 66 11.08 -4.93 0.30
N SER A 67 11.03 -5.11 -1.02
CA SER A 67 12.11 -5.79 -1.75
C SER A 67 13.45 -5.08 -1.61
N THR A 68 13.44 -3.75 -1.53
CA THR A 68 14.65 -2.95 -1.32
C THR A 68 15.21 -3.18 0.07
N ILE A 69 14.37 -3.08 1.11
CA ILE A 69 14.76 -3.24 2.52
C ILE A 69 15.23 -4.68 2.79
N THR A 70 14.57 -5.69 2.25
CA THR A 70 14.86 -7.11 2.51
C THR A 70 15.95 -7.70 1.61
N THR A 71 16.74 -6.85 0.95
CA THR A 71 17.86 -7.27 0.08
C THR A 71 18.91 -8.09 0.85
N ASP A 72 19.04 -7.86 2.16
CA ASP A 72 19.91 -8.62 3.05
C ASP A 72 19.14 -9.17 4.27
N ASP A 73 19.80 -10.07 5.01
CA ASP A 73 19.22 -10.73 6.18
C ASP A 73 18.89 -9.72 7.31
N MET A 74 19.68 -8.66 7.44
CA MET A 74 19.49 -7.65 8.50
C MET A 74 18.21 -6.84 8.27
N GLY A 75 17.99 -6.34 7.05
CA GLY A 75 16.78 -5.60 6.71
C GLY A 75 15.53 -6.49 6.75
N LYS A 76 15.67 -7.77 6.40
CA LYS A 76 14.58 -8.75 6.54
C LYS A 76 14.19 -9.00 8.00
N GLU A 77 15.18 -9.20 8.88
CA GLU A 77 14.93 -9.37 10.32
C GLU A 77 14.31 -8.11 10.92
N ALA A 78 14.87 -6.94 10.64
CA ALA A 78 14.37 -5.66 11.17
C ALA A 78 12.91 -5.39 10.73
N LEU A 79 12.59 -5.62 9.45
CA LEU A 79 11.22 -5.47 8.95
C LEU A 79 10.26 -6.44 9.64
N ALA A 80 10.65 -7.72 9.81
CA ALA A 80 9.80 -8.73 10.42
C ALA A 80 9.53 -8.49 11.92
N GLU A 81 10.51 -7.95 12.65
CA GLU A 81 10.37 -7.64 14.09
C GLU A 81 9.52 -6.39 14.33
N SER A 82 9.69 -5.37 13.48
CA SER A 82 9.06 -4.06 13.69
C SER A 82 7.68 -3.96 13.02
N LEU A 83 7.46 -4.52 11.82
CA LEU A 83 6.20 -4.41 11.09
C LEU A 83 5.17 -5.44 11.57
N LYS A 84 4.13 -4.97 12.27
CA LYS A 84 2.98 -5.80 12.69
C LYS A 84 1.89 -5.84 11.63
N LYS A 85 1.59 -4.69 11.02
CA LYS A 85 0.55 -4.59 9.98
C LYS A 85 0.67 -3.36 9.10
N VAL A 86 0.06 -3.44 7.92
CA VAL A 86 -0.15 -2.32 7.01
C VAL A 86 -1.64 -1.95 6.99
N VAL A 87 -1.96 -0.67 7.07
CA VAL A 87 -3.33 -0.15 6.97
C VAL A 87 -3.44 0.73 5.73
N ILE A 88 -4.24 0.35 4.75
CA ILE A 88 -4.47 1.12 3.51
C ILE A 88 -5.81 1.84 3.60
N THR A 89 -5.80 3.16 3.41
CA THR A 89 -6.99 4.02 3.47
C THR A 89 -6.84 5.27 2.58
N ASN A 90 -7.93 6.01 2.42
CA ASN A 90 -7.95 7.36 1.88
C ASN A 90 -8.91 8.23 2.71
N LYS A 91 -8.43 8.78 3.82
CA LYS A 91 -9.22 9.66 4.70
C LYS A 91 -8.94 11.14 4.48
N ASP A 92 -7.73 11.46 4.04
CA ASP A 92 -7.24 12.84 4.01
C ASP A 92 -6.83 13.33 2.61
N ASP A 93 -7.09 12.52 1.56
CA ASP A 93 -6.85 12.84 0.15
C ASP A 93 -5.42 13.37 -0.11
N HIS A 94 -4.45 12.75 0.57
CA HIS A 94 -3.04 13.11 0.40
C HIS A 94 -2.56 12.69 -0.99
N HIS A 95 -1.98 13.64 -1.70
CA HIS A 95 -1.40 13.45 -3.04
C HIS A 95 0.13 13.55 -3.05
N ASN A 96 0.72 13.83 -1.88
CA ASN A 96 2.16 13.88 -1.65
C ASN A 96 2.57 12.68 -0.77
N PRO A 97 3.49 11.82 -1.25
CA PRO A 97 4.01 10.68 -0.49
C PRO A 97 4.46 11.02 0.93
N THR A 98 5.08 12.19 1.17
CA THR A 98 5.65 12.53 2.49
C THR A 98 4.61 12.70 3.59
N HIS A 99 3.34 12.91 3.24
CA HIS A 99 2.23 13.01 4.20
C HIS A 99 1.34 11.77 4.17
N ALA A 100 1.50 10.92 3.17
CA ALA A 100 0.66 9.76 2.96
C ALA A 100 1.06 8.55 3.81
N TYR A 101 2.26 8.58 4.38
CA TYR A 101 2.81 7.46 5.13
C TYR A 101 3.16 7.83 6.56
N THR A 102 2.78 6.97 7.50
CA THR A 102 3.25 7.02 8.88
C THR A 102 3.59 5.60 9.35
N PHE A 103 4.59 5.48 10.21
CA PHE A 103 4.94 4.20 10.83
C PHE A 103 5.11 4.39 12.34
N GLU A 104 4.14 3.87 13.09
CA GLU A 104 4.07 4.05 14.54
C GLU A 104 3.65 2.74 15.20
N GLU A 105 4.34 2.35 16.27
CA GLU A 105 4.06 1.14 17.06
C GLU A 105 3.98 -0.18 16.25
N GLY A 106 4.64 -0.21 15.09
CA GLY A 106 4.64 -1.34 14.15
C GLY A 106 3.47 -1.33 13.16
N VAL A 107 2.73 -0.23 13.05
CA VAL A 107 1.65 -0.04 12.09
C VAL A 107 2.11 0.92 10.99
N LEU A 108 2.23 0.42 9.76
CA LEU A 108 2.44 1.24 8.58
C LEU A 108 1.09 1.69 8.04
N GLN A 109 0.79 2.98 8.16
CA GLN A 109 -0.39 3.56 7.52
C GLN A 109 -0.04 4.07 6.13
N VAL A 110 -0.85 3.69 5.15
CA VAL A 110 -0.87 4.22 3.79
C VAL A 110 -2.20 4.96 3.60
N ASN A 111 -2.15 6.29 3.67
CA ASN A 111 -3.28 7.18 3.52
C ASN A 111 -3.06 8.10 2.32
N HIS A 112 -3.50 7.67 1.14
CA HIS A 112 -3.23 8.38 -0.12
C HIS A 112 -4.47 8.45 -1.00
N SER A 113 -4.58 9.50 -1.80
CA SER A 113 -5.59 9.64 -2.85
C SER A 113 -5.54 8.45 -3.84
N PRO A 114 -6.67 7.85 -4.23
CA PRO A 114 -6.75 6.68 -5.10
C PRO A 114 -6.44 6.92 -6.58
N ILE A 115 -6.27 8.17 -7.01
CA ILE A 115 -6.09 8.52 -8.43
C ILE A 115 -4.93 9.46 -8.69
N LEU A 116 -4.64 10.36 -7.76
CA LEU A 116 -3.69 11.44 -8.01
C LEU A 116 -2.28 10.89 -8.09
N ASN A 117 -1.56 11.31 -9.13
CA ASN A 117 -0.16 10.94 -9.36
C ASN A 117 0.08 9.42 -9.42
N ALA A 118 -0.86 8.63 -9.97
CA ALA A 118 -0.77 7.17 -10.01
C ALA A 118 0.55 6.65 -10.61
N ASP A 119 1.10 7.29 -11.64
CA ASP A 119 2.35 6.85 -12.27
C ASP A 119 3.62 7.24 -11.49
N LYS A 120 3.51 8.01 -10.39
CA LYS A 120 4.62 8.40 -9.50
C LYS A 120 4.98 7.30 -8.49
N VAL A 121 5.13 6.07 -8.98
CA VAL A 121 5.41 4.88 -8.15
C VAL A 121 6.76 5.01 -7.45
N GLN A 122 7.78 5.50 -8.16
CA GLN A 122 9.13 5.68 -7.60
C GLN A 122 9.13 6.68 -6.44
N ASP A 123 8.53 7.87 -6.64
CA ASP A 123 8.43 8.91 -5.61
C ASP A 123 7.79 8.38 -4.31
N ARG A 124 6.83 7.44 -4.41
CA ARG A 124 6.21 6.76 -3.26
C ARG A 124 7.10 5.69 -2.65
N THR A 125 7.81 4.94 -3.48
CA THR A 125 8.73 3.88 -3.04
C THR A 125 9.87 4.48 -2.23
N ASP A 126 10.49 5.55 -2.73
CA ASP A 126 11.59 6.24 -2.06
C ASP A 126 11.14 6.76 -0.68
N ALA A 127 9.96 7.38 -0.60
CA ALA A 127 9.40 7.86 0.66
C ALA A 127 9.11 6.74 1.68
N LEU A 128 8.68 5.57 1.21
CA LEU A 128 8.45 4.40 2.07
C LEU A 128 9.75 3.80 2.58
N VAL A 129 10.76 3.66 1.72
CA VAL A 129 12.10 3.18 2.10
C VAL A 129 12.69 4.11 3.16
N ASP A 130 12.73 5.41 2.88
CA ASP A 130 13.24 6.42 3.81
C ASP A 130 12.51 6.37 5.16
N LEU A 131 11.17 6.26 5.15
CA LEU A 131 10.39 6.18 6.38
C LEU A 131 10.74 4.93 7.19
N LEU A 132 10.75 3.76 6.54
CA LEU A 132 10.94 2.50 7.24
C LEU A 132 12.37 2.36 7.75
N GLU A 133 13.39 2.63 6.95
CA GLU A 133 14.80 2.55 7.39
C GLU A 133 15.11 3.42 8.61
N ASN A 134 14.42 4.56 8.77
CA ASN A 134 14.57 5.43 9.94
C ASN A 134 13.83 4.96 11.20
N ASN A 135 12.98 3.94 11.10
CA ASN A 135 12.13 3.46 12.20
C ASN A 135 12.20 1.94 12.45
N LEU A 136 12.93 1.18 11.63
CA LEU A 136 13.17 -0.25 11.80
C LEU A 136 14.27 -0.54 12.83
#